data_AF-A0A1E4RKH5-F1
#
_entry.id   AF-A0A1E4RKH5-F1
#
_cell.length_a   1.000
_cell.length_b   1.000
_cell.length_c   1.000
_cell.angle_alpha   90.00
_cell.angle_beta   90.00
_cell.angle_gamma   90.00
#
_symmetry.space_group_name_H-M   'P 1'
#
loop_
_entity.id
_entity.type
_entity.pdbx_description
1 polymer ?
#
loop_
_entity_poly.entity_id
_entity_poly.type
_entity_poly.pdbx_seq_one_letter_code
_entity_poly.pdbx_strand_id
1 'polypeptide(L)'
;MSGTEESSYVTLVSADNHKFIVLKEVALISSVLRSTQGFGEGRTGKISLDMDGDILECIVDYLYYHYKYKDLAESGNIPEFNIPTHLALELLVKADFLDI
;
A
#
# COMPACT_ATOMS: atom_id res chain seq x y z
N MET A 1 -16.61 0.81 -27.53
CA MET A 1 -15.71 1.55 -26.64
C MET A 1 -16.43 1.68 -25.32
N SER A 2 -16.14 0.78 -24.38
CA SER A 2 -16.76 0.80 -23.05
C SER A 2 -15.62 1.00 -22.08
N GLY A 3 -15.42 2.26 -21.66
CA GLY A 3 -14.46 2.59 -20.62
C GLY A 3 -14.93 1.92 -19.33
N THR A 4 -14.14 0.97 -18.86
CA THR A 4 -14.32 0.38 -17.54
C THR A 4 -13.92 1.45 -16.54
N GLU A 5 -14.89 1.95 -15.77
CA GLU A 5 -14.62 2.77 -14.60
C GLU A 5 -13.92 1.88 -13.57
N GLU A 6 -12.59 1.71 -13.73
CA GLU A 6 -11.75 1.11 -12.71
C GLU A 6 -11.86 1.96 -11.45
N SER A 7 -12.36 1.37 -10.35
CA SER A 7 -12.38 2.02 -9.05
C SER A 7 -11.00 2.62 -8.74
N SER A 8 -10.92 3.94 -8.61
CA SER A 8 -9.65 4.65 -8.39
C SER A 8 -9.01 4.35 -7.03
N TYR A 9 -9.72 3.63 -6.16
CA TYR A 9 -9.32 3.32 -4.80
C TYR A 9 -9.46 1.82 -4.51
N VAL A 10 -8.58 1.32 -3.66
CA VAL A 10 -8.64 -0.02 -3.08
C VAL A 10 -8.68 0.09 -1.55
N THR A 11 -9.36 -0.84 -0.90
CA THR A 11 -9.50 -0.93 0.55
C THR A 11 -8.63 -2.08 1.06
N LEU A 12 -7.56 -1.75 1.78
CA LEU A 12 -6.75 -2.72 2.50
C LEU A 12 -7.37 -2.96 3.88
N VAL A 13 -7.47 -4.20 4.31
CA VAL A 13 -8.08 -4.59 5.60
C VAL A 13 -7.05 -5.36 6.42
N SER A 14 -6.74 -4.88 7.62
CA SER A 14 -5.84 -5.56 8.57
C SER A 14 -6.50 -6.76 9.23
N ALA A 15 -5.72 -7.56 9.95
CA ALA A 15 -6.19 -8.72 10.71
C ALA A 15 -7.17 -8.33 11.83
N ASP A 16 -6.95 -7.18 12.46
CA ASP A 16 -7.79 -6.54 13.47
C ASP A 16 -9.00 -5.75 12.90
N ASN A 17 -9.27 -5.87 11.59
CA ASN A 17 -10.41 -5.27 10.88
C ASN A 17 -10.36 -3.75 10.67
N HIS A 18 -9.21 -3.08 10.85
CA HIS A 18 -9.03 -1.72 10.34
C HIS A 18 -9.04 -1.71 8.81
N LYS A 19 -9.59 -0.64 8.23
CA LYS A 19 -9.78 -0.47 6.80
C LYS A 19 -9.07 0.79 6.32
N PHE A 20 -8.14 0.63 5.40
CA PHE A 20 -7.35 1.71 4.81
C PHE A 20 -7.74 1.87 3.35
N ILE A 21 -8.24 3.05 3.00
CA ILE A 21 -8.62 3.37 1.62
C ILE A 21 -7.41 4.04 0.97
N VAL A 22 -6.83 3.37 -0.02
CA VAL A 22 -5.63 3.84 -0.72
C VAL A 22 -5.89 3.98 -2.21
N LEU A 23 -5.19 4.90 -2.86
CA LEU A 23 -5.25 5.04 -4.31
C LEU A 23 -4.75 3.77 -4.99
N LYS A 24 -5.44 3.36 -6.05
CA LYS A 24 -5.07 2.19 -6.83
C LYS A 24 -3.63 2.31 -7.33
N GLU A 25 -3.25 3.47 -7.86
CA GLU A 25 -1.89 3.74 -8.35
C GLU A 25 -0.80 3.64 -7.28
N VAL A 26 -1.14 3.98 -6.03
CA VAL A 26 -0.23 3.87 -4.88
C VAL A 26 -0.10 2.40 -4.47
N ALA A 27 -1.22 1.68 -4.40
CA ALA A 27 -1.21 0.24 -4.09
C ALA A 27 -0.55 -0.61 -5.19
N LEU A 28 -0.54 -0.14 -6.44
CA LEU A 28 0.17 -0.77 -7.56
C LEU A 28 1.70 -0.72 -7.44
N ILE A 29 2.26 0.07 -6.51
CA ILE A 29 3.70 0.03 -6.18
C ILE A 29 4.09 -1.36 -5.69
N SER A 30 3.23 -2.01 -4.90
CA SER A 30 3.41 -3.39 -4.46
C SER A 30 3.04 -4.36 -5.59
N SER A 31 4.00 -5.17 -6.03
CA SER A 31 3.77 -6.25 -7.00
C SER A 31 2.75 -7.27 -6.47
N VAL A 32 2.76 -7.53 -5.16
CA VAL A 32 1.89 -8.50 -4.51
C VAL A 32 0.46 -7.99 -4.37
N LEU A 33 0.27 -6.72 -4.00
CA LEU A 33 -1.05 -6.10 -4.03
C LEU A 33 -1.58 -6.10 -5.47
N ARG A 34 -0.78 -5.69 -6.45
CA ARG A 34 -1.14 -5.70 -7.87
C ARG A 34 -1.58 -7.08 -8.37
N SER A 35 -0.89 -8.15 -7.94
CA SER A 35 -1.20 -9.53 -8.33
C SER A 35 -2.38 -10.12 -7.55
N THR A 36 -2.78 -9.48 -6.45
CA THR A 36 -3.90 -9.92 -5.63
C THR A 36 -5.22 -9.78 -6.41
N GLN A 37 -6.08 -10.79 -6.25
CA GLN A 37 -7.37 -10.95 -6.93
C GLN A 37 -8.37 -9.77 -6.79
N GLY A 38 -8.05 -8.75 -5.99
CA GLY A 38 -8.82 -7.52 -5.78
C GLY A 38 -8.63 -6.44 -6.85
N PHE A 39 -7.65 -6.58 -7.76
CA PHE A 39 -7.39 -5.64 -8.85
C PHE A 39 -8.08 -5.99 -10.18
N GLY A 40 -8.78 -7.14 -10.26
CA GLY A 40 -9.48 -7.59 -11.47
C GLY A 40 -10.76 -6.79 -11.76
N GLU A 41 -11.05 -6.62 -13.05
CA GLU A 41 -12.27 -5.97 -13.55
C GLU A 41 -13.53 -6.53 -12.86
N GLY A 42 -14.21 -5.68 -12.07
CA GLY A 42 -15.50 -6.01 -11.45
C GLY A 42 -15.46 -6.57 -10.02
N ARG A 43 -14.31 -6.59 -9.33
CA ARG A 43 -14.25 -6.98 -7.90
C ARG A 43 -14.07 -5.78 -6.98
N THR A 44 -14.52 -5.96 -5.74
CA THR A 44 -14.81 -4.97 -4.68
C THR A 44 -13.64 -4.08 -4.23
N GLY A 45 -12.49 -4.13 -4.91
CA GLY A 45 -11.28 -3.37 -4.56
C GLY A 45 -10.79 -3.64 -3.15
N LYS A 46 -11.24 -4.72 -2.47
CA LYS A 46 -10.95 -4.98 -1.07
C LYS A 46 -9.92 -6.11 -0.94
N ILE A 47 -8.85 -5.86 -0.20
CA ILE A 47 -7.75 -6.80 0.03
C ILE A 47 -7.60 -6.99 1.53
N SER A 48 -7.71 -8.23 2.00
CA SER A 48 -7.47 -8.57 3.40
C SER A 48 -6.04 -9.05 3.57
N LEU A 49 -5.35 -8.50 4.56
CA LEU A 49 -3.94 -8.72 4.84
C LEU A 49 -3.80 -9.23 6.27
N ASP A 50 -2.97 -10.25 6.44
CA ASP A 50 -2.69 -10.86 7.73
C ASP A 50 -1.60 -10.08 8.46
N MET A 51 -1.93 -8.87 8.92
CA MET A 51 -1.04 -8.01 9.70
C MET A 51 -1.85 -7.02 10.52
N ASP A 52 -1.25 -6.53 11.60
CA ASP A 52 -1.86 -5.55 12.49
C ASP A 52 -2.08 -4.20 11.80
N GLY A 53 -3.09 -3.48 12.27
CA GLY A 53 -3.50 -2.17 11.76
C GLY A 53 -2.37 -1.15 11.81
N ASP A 54 -1.58 -1.15 12.89
CA ASP A 54 -0.43 -0.26 13.05
C ASP A 54 0.67 -0.52 12.00
N ILE A 55 0.88 -1.79 11.64
CA ILE A 55 1.82 -2.17 10.57
C ILE A 55 1.28 -1.77 9.21
N LEU A 56 0.00 -2.08 8.94
CA LEU A 56 -0.63 -1.73 7.68
C LEU A 56 -0.69 -0.20 7.50
N GLU A 57 -0.95 0.56 8.55
CA GLU A 57 -0.89 2.03 8.53
C GLU A 57 0.50 2.52 8.10
N CYS A 58 1.56 1.99 8.71
CA CYS A 58 2.94 2.37 8.37
C CYS A 58 3.29 2.00 6.91
N ILE A 59 2.83 0.85 6.42
CA ILE A 59 3.00 0.44 5.02
C ILE A 59 2.26 1.39 4.08
N VAL A 60 1.02 1.75 4.40
CA VAL A 60 0.22 2.68 3.60
C VAL A 60 0.92 4.03 3.51
N ASP A 61 1.40 4.55 4.64
CA ASP A 61 2.18 5.79 4.69
C ASP A 61 3.46 5.70 3.86
N TYR A 62 4.19 4.58 3.93
CA TYR A 62 5.37 4.35 3.11
C TYR A 62 5.04 4.30 1.61
N LEU A 63 3.95 3.66 1.20
CA LEU A 63 3.52 3.61 -0.20
C LEU A 63 3.23 5.02 -0.73
N TYR A 64 2.53 5.87 0.05
CA TYR A 64 2.28 7.26 -0.32
C TYR A 64 3.54 8.10 -0.35
N TYR A 65 4.42 7.91 0.63
CA TYR A 65 5.73 8.54 0.66
C TYR A 65 6.53 8.18 -0.59
N HIS A 66 6.66 6.89 -0.92
CA HIS A 66 7.34 6.41 -2.11
C HIS A 66 6.69 7.00 -3.37
N TYR A 67 5.36 6.96 -3.49
CA TYR A 67 4.64 7.53 -4.63
C TYR A 67 4.91 9.03 -4.81
N LYS A 68 4.95 9.79 -3.71
CA LYS A 68 5.13 11.25 -3.72
C LYS A 68 6.57 11.66 -4.06
N TYR A 69 7.56 10.88 -3.60
CA TYR A 69 8.98 11.23 -3.72
C TYR A 69 9.72 10.46 -4.84
N LYS A 70 9.10 9.47 -5.49
CA LYS A 70 9.72 8.70 -6.60
C LYS A 70 10.26 9.60 -7.72
N ASP A 71 9.56 10.68 -8.05
CA ASP A 71 9.96 11.65 -9.10
C ASP A 71 10.88 12.77 -8.57
N LEU A 72 11.02 12.90 -7.25
CA LEU A 72 11.82 13.93 -6.59
C LEU A 72 13.22 13.44 -6.18
N ALA A 73 13.56 12.19 -6.49
CA ALA A 73 14.88 11.59 -6.24
C ALA A 73 16.03 12.45 -6.79
N GLU A 74 15.81 13.14 -7.90
CA GLU A 74 16.81 14.01 -8.54
C GLU A 74 16.83 15.44 -7.97
N SER A 75 15.76 15.88 -7.28
CA SER A 75 15.61 17.25 -6.73
C SER A 75 15.97 17.36 -5.24
N GLY A 76 16.33 16.25 -4.58
CA GLY A 76 17.11 16.25 -3.33
C GLY A 76 16.40 16.66 -2.03
N ASN A 77 15.09 16.91 -2.03
CA ASN A 77 14.34 17.28 -0.82
C ASN A 77 13.36 16.17 -0.39
N ILE A 78 13.92 14.99 -0.12
CA ILE A 78 13.14 13.85 0.39
C ILE A 78 13.20 13.88 1.92
N PRO A 79 12.06 14.00 2.63
CA PRO A 79 12.03 13.99 4.09
C PRO A 79 12.35 12.59 4.64
N GLU A 80 12.84 12.48 5.87
CA GLU A 80 13.07 11.16 6.47
C GLU A 80 11.74 10.47 6.82
N PHE A 81 11.63 9.18 6.49
CA PHE A 81 10.51 8.34 6.89
C PHE A 81 10.82 7.67 8.23
N ASN A 82 10.17 8.13 9.30
CA ASN A 82 10.40 7.60 10.65
C ASN A 82 9.55 6.35 10.91
N ILE A 83 10.22 5.22 11.06
CA ILE A 83 9.60 3.95 11.43
C ILE A 83 9.72 3.77 12.96
N PRO A 84 8.62 3.49 13.67
CA PRO A 84 8.69 3.16 15.09
C PRO A 84 9.53 1.90 15.32
N THR A 85 10.50 1.97 16.22
CA THR A 85 11.45 0.86 16.48
C THR A 85 10.76 -0.44 16.91
N HIS A 86 9.62 -0.33 17.61
CA HIS A 86 8.83 -1.49 18.03
C HIS A 86 8.11 -2.20 16.88
N LEU A 87 7.93 -1.54 15.72
CA LEU A 87 7.32 -2.10 14.51
C LEU A 87 8.35 -2.56 13.48
N ALA A 88 9.60 -2.12 13.59
CA ALA A 88 10.61 -2.25 12.53
C ALA A 88 10.84 -3.69 12.03
N LEU A 89 10.91 -4.67 12.95
CA LEU A 89 11.17 -6.07 12.57
C LEU A 89 9.98 -6.70 11.83
N GLU A 90 8.76 -6.45 12.31
CA GLU A 90 7.55 -6.98 11.70
C GLU A 90 7.26 -6.28 10.38
N LEU A 91 7.42 -4.96 10.35
CA LEU A 91 7.29 -4.15 9.14
C LEU A 91 8.25 -4.64 8.05
N LEU A 92 9.50 -4.97 8.39
CA LEU A 92 10.47 -5.51 7.43
C LEU A 92 9.96 -6.80 6.77
N VAL A 93 9.42 -7.73 7.55
CA VAL A 93 8.88 -9.00 7.05
C VAL A 93 7.64 -8.77 6.19
N LYS A 94 6.75 -7.86 6.60
CA LYS A 94 5.52 -7.55 5.83
C LYS A 94 5.84 -6.74 4.56
N ALA A 95 6.83 -5.86 4.59
CA ALA A 95 7.29 -5.11 3.42
C ALA A 95 7.91 -6.05 2.37
N ASP A 96 8.79 -6.98 2.81
CA ASP A 96 9.34 -8.03 1.94
C ASP A 96 8.22 -8.90 1.33
N PHE A 97 7.23 -9.30 2.13
CA PHE A 97 6.05 -10.01 1.63
C PHE A 97 5.26 -9.21 0.58
N LEU A 98 5.20 -7.88 0.72
CA LEU A 98 4.50 -7.01 -0.22
C LEU A 98 5.38 -6.59 -1.42
N ASP A 99 6.66 -6.97 -1.45
CA ASP A 99 7.62 -6.63 -2.51
C ASP A 99 7.75 -5.10 -2.69
N ILE A 100 8.03 -4.38 -1.60
CA ILE A 100 8.15 -2.90 -1.53
C ILE A 100 9.36 -2.40 -0.73
#